data_AF-A0A2V5SWE7-F1
#
_entry.id   AF-A0A2V5SWE7-F1
#
_cell.length_a   1.000
_cell.length_b   1.000
_cell.length_c   1.000
_cell.angle_alpha   90.00
_cell.angle_beta   90.00
_cell.angle_gamma   90.00
#
_symmetry.space_group_name_H-M   'P 1'
#
loop_
_entity.id
_entity.type
_entity.pdbx_description
1 polymer ?
#
loop_
_entity_poly.entity_id
_entity_poly.type
_entity_poly.pdbx_seq_one_letter_code
_entity_poly.pdbx_strand_id
1 'polypeptide(L)'
;MLKRVLKWIGAIVAVLAIVVSVFLINFIWFRPWSLNLFYDRVFAEVLFDHPELLSMLGLVEQFGITSHNGKLDDESPAHQQSEFDRWKRDLRQLRQYPLDHQLSSQKLSTHVLDWF
;
A
#
# COMPACT_ATOMS: atom_id res chain seq x y z
N MET A 1 39.72 -6.96 -15.52
CA MET A 1 38.35 -6.75 -16.06
C MET A 1 37.28 -6.98 -14.99
N LEU A 2 37.34 -8.05 -14.18
CA LEU A 2 36.38 -8.36 -13.12
C LEU A 2 36.14 -7.23 -12.09
N LYS A 3 37.19 -6.54 -11.63
CA LYS A 3 37.06 -5.41 -10.69
C LYS A 3 36.27 -4.22 -11.27
N ARG A 4 36.29 -4.04 -12.59
CA ARG A 4 35.53 -2.98 -13.28
C ARG A 4 34.06 -3.38 -13.39
N VAL A 5 33.79 -4.63 -13.76
CA VAL A 5 32.44 -5.21 -13.81
C VAL A 5 31.77 -5.19 -12.43
N LEU A 6 32.48 -5.60 -11.37
CA LEU A 6 31.93 -5.58 -10.01
C LEU A 6 31.60 -4.16 -9.52
N LYS A 7 32.40 -3.16 -9.88
CA LYS A 7 32.10 -1.74 -9.59
C LYS A 7 30.83 -1.27 -10.31
N TRP A 8 30.63 -1.65 -11.58
CA TRP A 8 29.42 -1.31 -12.33
C TRP A 8 28.19 -2.03 -11.79
N ILE A 9 28.30 -3.31 -11.43
CA ILE A 9 27.21 -4.05 -10.77
C ILE A 9 26.85 -3.39 -9.45
N GLY A 10 27.86 -3.07 -8.61
CA GLY A 10 27.63 -2.37 -7.35
C GLY A 10 26.97 -1.00 -7.56
N ALA A 11 27.39 -0.24 -8.58
CA ALA A 11 26.78 1.03 -8.93
C ALA A 11 25.32 0.86 -9.39
N ILE A 12 25.02 -0.14 -10.23
CA ILE A 12 23.66 -0.45 -10.67
C ILE A 12 22.77 -0.83 -9.49
N VAL A 13 23.26 -1.69 -8.59
CA VAL A 13 22.53 -2.09 -7.38
C VAL A 13 22.28 -0.88 -6.47
N ALA A 14 23.27 0.00 -6.30
CA ALA A 14 23.11 1.21 -5.52
C ALA A 14 22.07 2.17 -6.14
N VAL A 15 22.11 2.38 -7.45
CA VAL A 15 21.11 3.19 -8.17
C VAL A 15 19.72 2.57 -8.04
N LEU A 16 19.60 1.24 -8.20
CA LEU A 16 18.33 0.54 -8.04
C LEU A 16 17.78 0.70 -6.63
N ALA A 17 18.63 0.56 -5.60
CA ALA A 17 18.23 0.76 -4.22
C ALA A 17 17.73 2.18 -3.96
N ILE A 18 18.36 3.20 -4.55
CA ILE A 18 17.90 4.59 -4.46
C ILE A 18 16.54 4.75 -5.14
N VAL A 19 16.36 4.22 -6.36
CA VAL A 19 15.09 4.29 -7.10
C VAL A 19 13.96 3.63 -6.32
N VAL A 20 14.19 2.43 -5.78
CA VAL A 20 13.22 1.72 -4.93
C VAL A 20 12.91 2.49 -3.66
N SER A 21 13.92 3.09 -3.03
CA SER A 21 13.71 3.91 -1.82
C SER A 21 12.87 5.14 -2.13
N VAL A 22 13.15 5.87 -3.21
CA VAL A 22 12.35 7.03 -3.64
C VAL A 22 10.92 6.61 -3.98
N PHE A 23 10.75 5.46 -4.64
CA PHE A 23 9.44 4.90 -4.95
C PHE A 23 8.65 4.56 -3.67
N LEU A 24 9.26 3.84 -2.72
CA LEU A 24 8.63 3.50 -1.43
C LEU A 24 8.29 4.75 -0.62
N ILE A 25 9.19 5.75 -0.60
CA ILE A 25 8.93 7.02 0.08
C ILE A 25 7.72 7.72 -0.56
N ASN A 26 7.65 7.77 -1.90
CA ASN A 26 6.50 8.35 -2.58
C ASN A 26 5.22 7.56 -2.29
N PHE A 27 5.29 6.23 -2.34
CA PHE A 27 4.16 5.33 -2.12
C PHE A 27 3.60 5.47 -0.70
N ILE A 28 4.44 5.58 0.33
CA ILE A 28 4.03 5.63 1.74
C ILE A 28 3.63 7.05 2.20
N TRP A 29 4.32 8.10 1.75
CA TRP A 29 4.08 9.46 2.27
C TRP A 29 3.28 10.39 1.35
N PHE A 30 3.23 10.10 0.04
CA PHE A 30 2.61 10.99 -0.95
C PHE A 30 1.45 10.30 -1.67
N ARG A 31 0.76 11.06 -2.54
CA ARG A 31 -0.27 10.51 -3.44
C ARG A 31 0.39 9.58 -4.47
N PRO A 32 0.03 8.29 -4.54
CA PRO A 32 0.58 7.36 -5.52
C PRO A 32 0.36 7.83 -6.95
N TRP A 33 1.31 7.57 -7.85
CA TRP A 33 1.24 8.04 -9.24
C TRP A 33 0.11 7.41 -10.05
N SER A 34 -0.34 6.21 -9.67
CA SER A 34 -1.45 5.53 -10.32
C SER A 34 -2.54 5.18 -9.31
N LEU A 35 -3.77 5.09 -9.81
CA LEU A 35 -4.92 4.72 -9.00
C LEU A 35 -4.83 3.26 -8.49
N ASN A 36 -4.22 2.36 -9.26
CA ASN A 36 -3.99 0.98 -8.81
C ASN A 36 -3.03 0.92 -7.63
N LEU A 37 -1.93 1.68 -7.68
CA LEU A 37 -1.00 1.77 -6.55
C LEU A 37 -1.67 2.38 -5.31
N PHE A 38 -2.61 3.31 -5.51
CA PHE A 38 -3.45 3.82 -4.43
C PHE A 38 -4.32 2.73 -3.81
N TYR A 39 -5.00 1.91 -4.62
CA TYR A 39 -5.78 0.77 -4.11
C TYR A 39 -4.90 -0.25 -3.38
N ASP A 40 -3.75 -0.60 -3.95
CA ASP A 40 -2.80 -1.54 -3.34
C ASP A 40 -2.30 -1.02 -1.99
N ARG A 41 -2.05 0.30 -1.88
CA ARG A 41 -1.63 0.94 -0.65
C ARG A 41 -2.71 0.88 0.42
N VAL A 42 -3.93 1.33 0.11
CA VAL A 42 -5.05 1.34 1.05
C VAL A 42 -5.35 -0.08 1.52
N PHE A 43 -5.35 -1.04 0.59
CA PHE A 43 -5.53 -2.45 0.90
C PHE A 43 -4.43 -2.98 1.82
N ALA A 44 -3.15 -2.69 1.54
CA ALA A 44 -2.05 -3.11 2.38
C ALA A 44 -2.10 -2.48 3.79
N GLU A 45 -2.45 -1.19 3.88
CA GLU A 45 -2.62 -0.52 5.18
C GLU A 45 -3.69 -1.23 6.02
N VAL A 46 -4.88 -1.49 5.47
CA VAL A 46 -5.94 -2.26 6.16
C VAL A 46 -5.46 -3.67 6.50
N LEU A 47 -4.84 -4.35 5.54
CA LEU A 47 -4.38 -5.73 5.72
C LEU A 47 -3.37 -5.88 6.88
N PHE A 48 -2.45 -4.92 7.05
CA PHE A 48 -1.44 -4.99 8.10
C PHE A 48 -1.90 -4.38 9.44
N ASP A 49 -2.92 -3.53 9.44
CA ASP A 49 -3.52 -2.97 10.66
C ASP A 49 -4.48 -3.97 11.35
N HIS A 50 -5.09 -4.87 10.56
CA HIS A 50 -6.04 -5.88 11.03
C HIS A 50 -5.43 -7.30 11.03
N PRO A 51 -4.84 -7.77 12.15
CA PRO A 51 -4.30 -9.13 12.25
C PRO A 51 -5.32 -10.22 11.93
N GLU A 52 -6.60 -10.05 12.29
CA GLU A 52 -7.64 -11.05 12.00
C GLU A 52 -7.86 -11.20 10.50
N LEU A 53 -7.90 -10.08 9.78
CA LEU A 53 -8.04 -10.06 8.32
C LEU A 53 -6.82 -10.70 7.65
N LEU A 54 -5.61 -10.40 8.13
CA LEU A 54 -4.38 -11.00 7.62
C LEU A 54 -4.38 -12.53 7.78
N SER A 55 -4.84 -13.03 8.94
CA SER A 55 -4.98 -14.47 9.20
C SER A 55 -6.09 -15.11 8.36
N MET A 56 -7.21 -14.41 8.14
CA MET A 56 -8.30 -14.90 7.32
C MET A 56 -7.87 -15.11 5.86
N LEU A 57 -7.06 -14.19 5.32
CA LEU A 57 -6.59 -14.29 3.94
C LEU A 57 -5.40 -15.25 3.77
N GLY A 58 -4.62 -15.51 4.81
CA GLY A 58 -3.56 -16.52 4.77
C GLY A 58 -2.40 -16.19 3.82
N LEU A 59 -2.16 -14.91 3.53
CA LEU A 59 -1.24 -14.47 2.47
C LEU A 59 0.24 -14.62 2.84
N VAL A 60 0.58 -14.51 4.12
CA VAL A 60 1.98 -14.36 4.59
C VAL A 60 2.51 -15.62 5.29
N GLU A 61 1.63 -16.56 5.58
CA GLU A 61 1.88 -17.82 6.27
C GLU A 61 2.72 -18.76 5.40
N GLN A 62 2.55 -18.70 4.08
CA GLN A 62 3.42 -19.41 3.12
C GLN A 62 4.89 -18.97 3.21
N PHE A 63 5.16 -17.77 3.72
CA PHE A 63 6.51 -17.24 3.95
C PHE A 63 6.98 -17.45 5.39
N GLY A 64 6.21 -18.18 6.22
CA GLY A 64 6.54 -18.49 7.61
C GLY A 64 6.22 -17.36 8.61
N ILE A 65 5.56 -16.28 8.17
CA ILE A 65 5.12 -15.20 9.06
C ILE A 65 3.78 -15.62 9.67
N THR A 66 3.75 -15.87 10.98
CA THR A 66 2.55 -16.38 11.69
C THR A 66 2.26 -15.61 12.99
N SER A 67 3.04 -14.57 13.29
CA SER A 67 2.93 -13.81 14.55
C SER A 67 1.59 -13.08 14.72
N HIS A 68 0.84 -12.87 13.63
CA HIS A 68 -0.47 -12.22 13.63
C HIS A 68 -1.61 -13.20 13.97
N ASN A 69 -1.44 -14.51 13.79
CA ASN A 69 -2.48 -15.54 13.94
C ASN A 69 -3.09 -15.68 15.34
N GLY A 70 -2.44 -15.13 16.37
CA GLY A 70 -2.95 -15.12 17.74
C GLY A 70 -3.40 -13.75 18.23
N LYS A 71 -3.51 -12.76 17.32
CA LYS A 71 -3.87 -11.38 17.67
C LYS A 71 -5.28 -11.08 17.17
N LEU A 72 -6.00 -10.32 17.98
CA LEU A 72 -7.29 -9.74 17.63
C LEU A 72 -7.08 -8.30 17.17
N ASP A 73 -8.05 -7.80 16.42
CA ASP A 73 -8.08 -6.41 15.98
C ASP A 73 -8.29 -5.47 17.19
N ASP A 74 -7.75 -4.25 17.10
CA ASP A 74 -7.90 -3.24 18.18
C ASP A 74 -9.25 -2.54 18.07
N GLU A 75 -10.25 -3.03 18.79
CA GLU A 75 -11.60 -2.45 18.81
C GLU A 75 -11.75 -1.22 19.72
N SER A 76 -10.64 -0.62 20.19
CA SER A 76 -10.72 0.55 21.06
C SER A 76 -11.28 1.78 20.32
N PRO A 77 -11.99 2.69 21.03
CA PRO A 77 -12.49 3.92 20.43
C PRO A 77 -11.40 4.79 19.79
N ALA A 78 -10.17 4.74 20.33
CA ALA A 78 -9.04 5.47 19.80
C ALA A 78 -8.59 4.91 18.44
N HIS A 79 -8.54 3.57 18.31
CA HIS A 79 -8.22 2.91 17.06
C HIS A 79 -9.28 3.21 15.99
N GLN A 80 -10.57 3.02 16.31
CA GLN A 80 -11.68 3.34 15.41
C GLN A 80 -11.67 4.79 14.91
N GLN A 81 -11.34 5.74 15.78
CA GLN A 81 -11.18 7.14 15.38
C GLN A 81 -10.03 7.33 14.38
N SER A 82 -8.90 6.65 14.61
CA SER A 82 -7.75 6.70 13.72
C SER A 82 -8.04 6.10 12.33
N GLU A 83 -8.82 5.03 12.28
CA GLU A 83 -9.32 4.41 11.06
C GLU A 83 -10.23 5.36 10.28
N PHE A 84 -11.19 5.98 10.97
CA PHE A 84 -12.10 6.92 10.34
C PHE A 84 -11.36 8.13 9.76
N ASP A 85 -10.34 8.62 10.47
CA ASP A 85 -9.49 9.71 9.97
C ASP A 85 -8.62 9.26 8.79
N ARG A 86 -8.22 7.99 8.73
CA ARG A 86 -7.56 7.37 7.58
C ARG A 86 -8.50 7.32 6.38
N TRP A 87 -9.70 6.76 6.51
CA TRP A 87 -10.69 6.70 5.42
C TRP A 87 -11.03 8.09 4.86
N LYS A 88 -11.18 9.11 5.72
CA LYS A 88 -11.36 10.49 5.26
C LYS A 88 -10.18 11.01 4.44
N ARG A 89 -8.94 10.67 4.81
CA ARG A 89 -7.75 11.05 4.04
C ARG A 89 -7.74 10.34 2.70
N ASP A 90 -8.04 9.04 2.69
CA ASP A 90 -8.01 8.21 1.49
C ASP A 90 -9.10 8.63 0.51
N LEU A 91 -10.31 8.91 0.99
CA LEU A 91 -11.41 9.44 0.16
C LEU A 91 -11.04 10.79 -0.46
N ARG A 92 -10.39 11.68 0.30
CA ARG A 92 -9.89 12.95 -0.26
C ARG A 92 -8.84 12.71 -1.34
N GLN A 93 -7.96 11.72 -1.19
CA GLN A 93 -6.96 11.39 -2.20
C GLN A 93 -7.61 10.74 -3.44
N LEU A 94 -8.58 9.84 -3.26
CA LEU A 94 -9.32 9.19 -4.34
C LEU A 94 -9.95 10.24 -5.27
N ARG A 95 -10.58 11.27 -4.70
CA ARG A 95 -11.19 12.38 -5.45
C ARG A 95 -10.20 13.26 -6.23
N GLN A 96 -8.90 13.16 -5.95
CA GLN A 96 -7.88 13.89 -6.72
C GLN A 96 -7.48 13.17 -8.02
N TYR A 97 -7.96 11.94 -8.26
CA TYR A 97 -7.70 11.22 -9.50
C TYR A 97 -8.77 11.56 -10.55
N PRO A 98 -8.39 12.19 -11.69
CA PRO A 98 -9.35 12.59 -12.72
C PRO A 98 -10.07 11.39 -13.33
N LEU A 99 -11.41 11.40 -13.30
CA LEU A 99 -12.25 10.28 -13.77
C LEU A 99 -12.08 10.00 -15.27
N ASP A 100 -11.84 11.02 -16.08
CA ASP A 100 -11.64 10.94 -17.52
C ASP A 100 -10.40 10.13 -17.91
N HIS A 101 -9.37 10.12 -17.06
CA HIS A 101 -8.14 9.34 -17.25
C HIS A 101 -8.25 7.88 -16.74
N GLN A 102 -9.38 7.49 -16.15
CA GLN A 102 -9.57 6.16 -15.58
C GLN A 102 -10.14 5.16 -16.60
N LEU A 103 -9.68 3.91 -16.50
CA LEU A 103 -10.28 2.76 -17.19
C LEU A 103 -11.71 2.53 -16.70
N SER A 104 -12.54 1.84 -17.50
CA SER A 104 -13.95 1.59 -17.14
C SER A 104 -14.11 0.84 -15.80
N SER A 105 -13.23 -0.13 -15.51
CA SER A 105 -13.20 -0.85 -14.22
C SER A 105 -12.83 0.04 -13.05
N GLN A 106 -11.90 0.97 -13.27
CA GLN A 106 -11.46 1.93 -12.28
C GLN A 106 -12.55 2.94 -11.94
N LYS A 107 -13.30 3.42 -12.94
CA LYS A 107 -14.46 4.30 -12.74
C LYS A 107 -15.51 3.67 -11.84
N LEU A 108 -15.85 2.40 -12.10
CA LEU A 108 -16.78 1.65 -11.26
C LEU A 108 -16.27 1.58 -9.81
N SER A 109 -15.00 1.23 -9.63
CA SER A 109 -14.38 1.13 -8.30
C SER A 109 -14.40 2.49 -7.57
N THR A 110 -14.03 3.56 -8.28
CA THR A 110 -14.09 4.93 -7.75
C THR A 110 -15.50 5.31 -7.31
N HIS A 111 -16.53 4.99 -8.10
CA HIS A 111 -17.91 5.30 -7.75
C HIS A 111 -18.39 4.52 -6.51
N VAL A 112 -18.02 3.25 -6.39
CA VAL A 112 -18.36 2.43 -5.21
C VAL A 112 -17.69 2.98 -3.96
N LEU A 113 -16.39 3.29 -4.05
CA LEU A 113 -15.61 3.80 -2.93
C LEU A 113 -15.95 5.24 -2.55
N ASP A 114 -16.43 6.05 -3.49
CA ASP A 114 -16.88 7.42 -3.19
C ASP A 114 -18.24 7.45 -2.48
N TRP A 115 -19.05 6.40 -2.66
CA TRP A 115 -20.36 6.26 -2.05
C TRP A 115 -20.32 5.65 -0.64
N PHE A 116 -19.45 4.65 -0.42
CA PHE A 116 -19.30 3.93 0.85
C PHE A 116 -18.61 4.79 1.92
#